data_AF-A0A9D7TNG2-F1
#
_entry.id   AF-A0A9D7TNG2-F1
#
_cell.length_a   1.000
_cell.length_b   1.000
_cell.length_c   1.000
_cell.angle_alpha   90.00
_cell.angle_beta   90.00
_cell.angle_gamma   90.00
#
_symmetry.space_group_name_H-M   'P 1'
#
loop_
_entity.id
_entity.type
_entity.pdbx_description
1 polymer ?
#
loop_
_entity_poly.entity_id
_entity_poly.type
_entity_poly.pdbx_seq_one_letter_code
_entity_poly.pdbx_strand_id
1 'polypeptide(L)'
;MVNDVIPYISGTTYRLSAIHIDNMGYSITVSNGQGATQTIGNKCAYPNVDITAIGPFTNQAGQVNVTLTATITSATTPANGMFTWSGTDVILPNLFNPSNLTLGSKTINLSYKAENESNVSPDNGITAALPGCIQPATSTVIIQDAGSISCLGQHNISVSGSCSFDARADEFLPLGATGIRYIIDGKYLLDGTTLTTSGGLKLTSTPTQVNLITQPVMKLLLGKQIKYELIGNGNVCWGYLIFEDKIPPVLTCPAQGTVYCWDESTLFGQIALFNGAAPGGGFPSGAATPGFSLSPSLGVPVPTVAENCGLTNWKFTDVVTNTVDKCNTLVTRTWLVTDCGGNTATCQQTIIVKQPNWTLAPNALILPVDIILNCGASTVPICPLDDNGVYQAATAGAHLPVIQVAGYAPNQATPIYKCITLGLPSLCNYYTTYTDNEISACGVDCHGNRKVFRTWQILDWCNEVFVTHIQVINVIDKTAPTSIAKDISDYKTMGLYSRCIYPRSMGTA
;
A
#
# COMPACT_ATOMS: atom_id res chain seq x y z
N MET A 1 -51.83 39.57 -55.39
CA MET A 1 -52.71 39.33 -56.55
C MET A 1 -54.13 39.49 -56.05
N VAL A 2 -54.81 40.56 -56.43
CA VAL A 2 -56.22 40.82 -56.08
C VAL A 2 -56.89 41.22 -57.39
N ASN A 3 -57.94 40.49 -57.79
CA ASN A 3 -58.72 40.69 -59.03
C ASN A 3 -58.03 40.30 -60.35
N ASP A 4 -57.03 39.41 -60.31
CA ASP A 4 -56.40 38.88 -61.52
C ASP A 4 -57.25 37.75 -62.14
N VAL A 5 -57.38 37.73 -63.47
CA VAL A 5 -58.05 36.64 -64.21
C VAL A 5 -57.10 35.44 -64.31
N ILE A 6 -57.53 34.28 -63.80
CA ILE A 6 -56.71 33.07 -63.85
C ILE A 6 -56.60 32.57 -65.30
N PRO A 7 -55.38 32.32 -65.81
CA PRO A 7 -55.20 31.76 -67.15
C PRO A 7 -55.94 30.43 -67.34
N TYR A 8 -56.73 30.37 -68.40
CA TYR A 8 -57.36 29.14 -68.89
C TYR A 8 -56.31 28.21 -69.51
N ILE A 9 -56.42 26.91 -69.25
CA ILE A 9 -55.60 25.89 -69.92
C ILE A 9 -56.44 25.10 -70.92
N SER A 10 -57.43 24.33 -70.43
CA SER A 10 -58.28 23.47 -71.25
C SER A 10 -59.50 22.97 -70.47
N GLY A 11 -60.64 22.79 -71.15
CA GLY A 11 -61.88 22.26 -70.58
C GLY A 11 -62.43 23.12 -69.45
N THR A 12 -62.41 22.61 -68.22
CA THR A 12 -62.79 23.32 -66.99
C THR A 12 -61.58 23.66 -66.11
N THR A 13 -60.35 23.56 -66.65
CA THR A 13 -59.10 23.67 -65.90
C THR A 13 -58.44 25.05 -66.08
N TYR A 14 -58.11 25.66 -64.96
CA TYR A 14 -57.38 26.94 -64.86
C TYR A 14 -56.13 26.75 -64.01
N ARG A 15 -55.06 27.52 -64.24
CA ARG A 15 -53.83 27.44 -63.43
C ARG A 15 -53.35 28.80 -62.99
N LEU A 16 -53.19 28.93 -61.68
CA LEU A 16 -52.48 30.02 -61.05
C LEU A 16 -51.12 29.50 -60.58
N SER A 17 -50.03 30.13 -61.03
CA SER A 17 -48.69 29.86 -60.50
C SER A 17 -48.33 30.98 -59.54
N ALA A 18 -47.92 30.61 -58.33
CA ALA A 18 -47.51 31.56 -57.30
C ALA A 18 -46.22 31.08 -56.63
N ILE A 19 -45.47 32.02 -56.08
CA ILE A 19 -44.35 31.76 -55.18
C ILE A 19 -44.92 31.85 -53.77
N HIS A 20 -44.81 30.78 -52.98
CA HIS A 20 -45.12 30.90 -51.55
C HIS A 20 -43.93 31.52 -50.81
N ILE A 21 -44.20 32.15 -49.68
CA ILE A 21 -43.17 32.56 -48.73
C ILE A 21 -43.13 31.52 -47.62
N ASP A 22 -41.93 31.12 -47.22
CA ASP A 22 -41.72 30.11 -46.19
C ASP A 22 -42.50 30.44 -44.91
N ASN A 23 -43.25 29.45 -44.41
CA ASN A 23 -44.03 29.48 -43.16
C ASN A 23 -45.07 30.63 -43.01
N MET A 24 -45.37 31.38 -44.07
CA MET A 24 -46.33 32.50 -44.01
C MET A 24 -47.77 32.09 -44.34
N GLY A 25 -47.95 30.97 -45.04
CA GLY A 25 -49.25 30.51 -45.53
C GLY A 25 -49.85 31.41 -46.61
N TYR A 26 -50.91 30.93 -47.27
CA TYR A 26 -51.70 31.72 -48.20
C TYR A 26 -53.15 31.22 -48.22
N SER A 27 -54.06 32.10 -48.64
CA SER A 27 -55.42 31.76 -49.00
C SER A 27 -55.73 32.35 -50.38
N ILE A 28 -56.30 31.53 -51.26
CA ILE A 28 -56.71 31.93 -52.61
C ILE A 28 -58.21 31.65 -52.71
N THR A 29 -58.99 32.70 -52.91
CA THR A 29 -60.41 32.61 -53.23
C THR A 29 -60.60 32.89 -54.72
N VAL A 30 -61.20 31.95 -55.44
CA VAL A 30 -61.54 32.08 -56.86
C VAL A 30 -63.05 32.20 -56.99
N SER A 31 -63.52 33.14 -57.81
CA SER A 31 -64.93 33.30 -58.15
C SER A 31 -65.18 33.03 -59.64
N ASN A 32 -66.33 32.45 -59.97
CA ASN A 32 -66.77 32.31 -61.36
C ASN A 32 -67.45 33.57 -61.92
N GLY A 33 -67.52 34.66 -61.15
CA GLY A 33 -68.21 35.90 -61.55
C GLY A 33 -69.74 35.84 -61.54
N GLN A 34 -70.34 34.67 -61.27
CA GLN A 34 -71.79 34.46 -61.17
C GLN A 34 -72.25 34.18 -59.72
N GLY A 35 -71.40 34.49 -58.74
CA GLY A 35 -71.69 34.35 -57.31
C GLY A 35 -71.19 33.06 -56.66
N ALA A 36 -70.62 32.10 -57.40
CA ALA A 36 -69.97 30.93 -56.80
C ALA A 36 -68.49 31.23 -56.51
N THR A 37 -68.02 30.82 -55.33
CA THR A 37 -66.61 30.98 -54.91
C THR A 37 -66.06 29.68 -54.35
N GLN A 38 -64.76 29.45 -54.55
CA GLN A 38 -64.01 28.40 -53.85
C GLN A 38 -62.78 29.02 -53.21
N THR A 39 -62.46 28.59 -51.99
CA THR A 39 -61.26 29.02 -51.28
C THR A 39 -60.38 27.82 -51.03
N ILE A 40 -59.10 27.95 -51.37
CA ILE A 40 -58.05 27.03 -50.95
C ILE A 40 -57.08 27.79 -50.06
N GLY A 41 -56.44 27.09 -49.14
CA GLY A 41 -55.31 27.62 -48.39
C GLY A 41 -54.22 26.58 -48.26
N ASN A 42 -52.98 27.04 -48.20
CA ASN A 42 -51.84 26.17 -47.96
C ASN A 42 -50.77 26.92 -47.19
N LYS A 43 -49.92 26.18 -46.49
CA LYS A 43 -48.75 26.70 -45.79
C LYS A 43 -47.68 25.62 -45.88
N CYS A 44 -46.50 25.98 -46.34
CA CYS A 44 -45.34 25.09 -46.39
C CYS A 44 -44.24 25.68 -45.50
N ALA A 45 -43.52 24.82 -44.80
CA ALA A 45 -42.36 25.21 -44.02
C ALA A 45 -41.13 24.42 -44.48
N TYR A 46 -40.00 25.11 -44.61
CA TYR A 46 -38.73 24.52 -44.97
C TYR A 46 -37.79 24.56 -43.77
N PRO A 47 -37.11 23.45 -43.44
CA PRO A 47 -36.17 23.43 -42.33
C PRO A 47 -34.96 24.31 -42.60
N ASN A 48 -34.60 25.14 -41.62
CA ASN A 48 -33.30 25.81 -41.60
C ASN A 48 -32.31 24.89 -40.92
N VAL A 49 -31.11 24.75 -41.49
CA VAL A 49 -30.06 23.91 -40.93
C VAL A 49 -28.83 24.75 -40.66
N ASP A 50 -28.32 24.63 -39.45
CA ASP A 50 -27.11 25.32 -39.01
C ASP A 50 -26.08 24.27 -38.59
N ILE A 51 -24.84 24.43 -39.06
CA ILE A 51 -23.71 23.61 -38.62
C ILE A 51 -23.31 24.11 -37.23
N THR A 52 -23.24 23.21 -36.24
CA THR A 52 -22.73 23.55 -34.92
C THR A 52 -21.30 24.05 -35.04
N ALA A 53 -21.01 25.21 -34.47
CA ALA A 53 -19.67 25.80 -34.54
C ALA A 53 -18.61 24.86 -33.92
N ILE A 54 -17.47 24.72 -34.61
CA ILE A 54 -16.31 23.94 -34.15
C ILE A 54 -15.03 24.74 -34.35
N GLY A 55 -13.99 24.40 -33.58
CA GLY A 55 -12.72 25.12 -33.59
C GLY A 55 -12.73 26.41 -32.74
N PRO A 56 -11.71 27.29 -32.87
CA PRO A 56 -10.58 27.20 -33.80
C PRO A 56 -9.65 26.01 -33.51
N PHE A 57 -8.89 25.58 -34.52
CA PHE A 57 -7.84 24.56 -34.38
C PHE A 57 -6.47 25.15 -34.69
N THR A 58 -5.40 24.41 -34.41
CA THR A 58 -4.03 24.85 -34.73
C THR A 58 -3.49 24.13 -35.96
N ASN A 59 -2.34 24.55 -36.50
CA ASN A 59 -1.60 23.84 -37.55
C ASN A 59 -0.86 22.56 -37.03
N GLN A 60 -1.22 22.10 -35.83
CA GLN A 60 -0.85 20.85 -35.16
C GLN A 60 -0.96 19.54 -35.95
N ALA A 61 0.12 18.75 -36.08
CA ALA A 61 0.03 17.31 -36.31
C ALA A 61 -0.66 16.59 -35.14
N GLY A 62 -1.42 15.53 -35.42
CA GLY A 62 -1.93 14.60 -34.41
C GLY A 62 -3.16 15.07 -33.63
N GLN A 63 -3.80 16.17 -34.05
CA GLN A 63 -5.09 16.59 -33.47
C GLN A 63 -6.18 15.55 -33.74
N VAL A 64 -7.05 15.33 -32.76
CA VAL A 64 -8.09 14.30 -32.80
C VAL A 64 -9.23 14.73 -33.74
N ASN A 65 -9.82 13.76 -34.45
CA ASN A 65 -10.99 14.00 -35.28
C ASN A 65 -12.17 14.51 -34.44
N VAL A 66 -12.86 15.52 -34.95
CA VAL A 66 -14.05 16.10 -34.31
C VAL A 66 -15.29 15.65 -35.06
N THR A 67 -16.30 15.20 -34.31
CA THR A 67 -17.60 14.86 -34.88
C THR A 67 -18.37 16.12 -35.24
N LEU A 68 -18.77 16.21 -36.51
CA LEU A 68 -19.61 17.26 -37.05
C LEU A 68 -21.06 17.01 -36.64
N THR A 69 -21.70 18.05 -36.13
CA THR A 69 -23.11 18.05 -35.77
C THR A 69 -23.80 19.28 -36.36
N ALA A 70 -25.10 19.16 -36.57
CA ALA A 70 -25.93 20.24 -37.09
C ALA A 70 -27.26 20.28 -36.32
N THR A 71 -27.86 21.45 -36.28
CA THR A 71 -29.17 21.68 -35.67
C THR A 71 -30.15 22.15 -36.72
N ILE A 72 -31.38 21.65 -36.66
CA ILE A 72 -32.48 22.19 -37.45
C ILE A 72 -33.13 23.30 -36.61
N THR A 73 -33.08 24.54 -37.08
CA THR A 73 -33.53 25.74 -36.34
C THR A 73 -34.94 26.18 -36.71
N SER A 74 -35.65 25.45 -37.57
CA SER A 74 -37.05 25.73 -37.91
C SER A 74 -38.04 25.33 -36.80
N ALA A 75 -39.18 26.02 -36.74
CA ALA A 75 -40.25 25.76 -35.78
C ALA A 75 -40.93 24.39 -35.94
N THR A 76 -40.77 23.74 -37.09
CA THR A 76 -41.22 22.38 -37.39
C THR A 76 -40.06 21.59 -37.96
N THR A 77 -39.63 20.53 -37.27
CA THR A 77 -38.58 19.63 -37.71
C THR A 77 -39.21 18.41 -38.38
N PRO A 78 -38.89 18.09 -39.65
CA PRO A 78 -39.25 16.79 -40.22
C PRO A 78 -38.65 15.69 -39.35
N ALA A 79 -39.41 14.64 -39.07
CA ALA A 79 -38.98 13.59 -38.15
C ALA A 79 -37.78 12.80 -38.72
N ASN A 80 -37.66 12.77 -40.06
CA ASN A 80 -36.70 11.94 -40.79
C ASN A 80 -36.00 12.72 -41.90
N GLY A 81 -34.78 13.20 -41.67
CA GLY A 81 -33.96 13.79 -42.74
C GLY A 81 -32.50 13.38 -42.63
N MET A 82 -31.77 13.51 -43.73
CA MET A 82 -30.41 13.02 -43.86
C MET A 82 -29.40 14.16 -44.01
N PHE A 83 -28.39 14.17 -43.14
CA PHE A 83 -27.24 15.08 -43.23
C PHE A 83 -26.14 14.48 -44.12
N THR A 84 -25.70 15.24 -45.12
CA THR A 84 -24.55 14.88 -45.96
C THR A 84 -23.46 15.92 -45.81
N TRP A 85 -22.32 15.53 -45.27
CA TRP A 85 -21.17 16.41 -45.02
C TRP A 85 -20.17 16.36 -46.17
N SER A 86 -19.53 17.49 -46.47
CA SER A 86 -18.47 17.56 -47.48
C SER A 86 -17.46 18.67 -47.20
N GLY A 87 -16.26 18.51 -47.74
CA GLY A 87 -15.12 19.41 -47.54
C GLY A 87 -13.81 18.64 -47.75
N THR A 88 -12.71 19.36 -48.00
CA THR A 88 -11.39 18.76 -48.22
C THR A 88 -10.89 17.95 -47.03
N ASP A 89 -11.22 18.42 -45.82
CA ASP A 89 -10.72 17.89 -44.55
C ASP A 89 -11.83 17.17 -43.75
N VAL A 90 -12.94 16.85 -44.42
CA VAL A 90 -14.07 16.09 -43.86
C VAL A 90 -13.92 14.62 -44.21
N ILE A 91 -13.87 13.77 -43.20
CA ILE A 91 -13.90 12.32 -43.30
C ILE A 91 -15.36 11.86 -43.17
N LEU A 92 -15.89 11.23 -44.21
CA LEU A 92 -17.25 10.70 -44.21
C LEU A 92 -17.44 9.63 -43.10
N PRO A 93 -18.62 9.56 -42.47
CA PRO A 93 -19.82 10.33 -42.82
C PRO A 93 -19.91 11.72 -42.17
N ASN A 94 -19.22 11.99 -41.06
CA ASN A 94 -19.41 13.22 -40.27
C ASN A 94 -18.22 13.57 -39.35
N LEU A 95 -16.98 13.32 -39.75
CA LEU A 95 -15.80 13.68 -38.98
C LEU A 95 -15.02 14.80 -39.69
N PHE A 96 -14.40 15.69 -38.93
CA PHE A 96 -13.44 16.68 -39.43
C PHE A 96 -12.06 16.38 -38.85
N ASN A 97 -11.04 16.34 -39.70
CA ASN A 97 -9.66 16.09 -39.27
C ASN A 97 -8.85 17.40 -39.28
N PRO A 98 -8.62 18.04 -38.12
CA PRO A 98 -7.82 19.26 -38.03
C PRO A 98 -6.30 19.04 -38.11
N SER A 99 -5.83 17.79 -38.16
CA SER A 99 -4.39 17.49 -38.08
C SER A 99 -3.62 17.97 -39.32
N ASN A 100 -2.48 18.64 -39.10
CA ASN A 100 -1.55 19.12 -40.14
C ASN A 100 -2.17 20.04 -41.19
N LEU A 101 -3.22 20.78 -40.83
CA LEU A 101 -3.82 21.73 -41.75
C LEU A 101 -3.00 23.03 -41.82
N THR A 102 -2.96 23.62 -43.01
CA THR A 102 -2.34 24.93 -43.22
C THR A 102 -3.13 26.03 -42.52
N LEU A 103 -2.42 27.09 -42.11
CA LEU A 103 -3.00 28.30 -41.52
C LEU A 103 -4.07 28.90 -42.42
N GLY A 104 -5.12 29.44 -41.80
CA GLY A 104 -6.23 30.11 -42.48
C GLY A 104 -7.56 29.39 -42.30
N SER A 105 -8.56 29.81 -43.08
CA SER A 105 -9.93 29.30 -43.01
C SER A 105 -10.11 28.02 -43.84
N LYS A 106 -10.79 27.03 -43.26
CA LYS A 106 -11.28 25.81 -43.91
C LYS A 106 -12.79 25.82 -43.96
N THR A 107 -13.35 25.47 -45.12
CA THR A 107 -14.81 25.47 -45.32
C THR A 107 -15.37 24.07 -45.15
N ILE A 108 -16.40 23.94 -44.33
CA ILE A 108 -17.20 22.74 -44.18
C ILE A 108 -18.56 23.01 -44.79
N ASN A 109 -19.01 22.10 -45.65
CA ASN A 109 -20.31 22.17 -46.29
C ASN A 109 -21.21 21.05 -45.77
N LEU A 110 -22.47 21.39 -45.59
CA LEU A 110 -23.53 20.48 -45.20
C LEU A 110 -24.66 20.59 -46.22
N SER A 111 -25.23 19.45 -46.60
CA SER A 111 -26.49 19.36 -47.31
C SER A 111 -27.44 18.52 -46.49
N TYR A 112 -28.52 19.13 -45.99
CA TYR A 112 -29.62 18.41 -45.34
C TYR A 112 -30.71 18.11 -46.36
N LYS A 113 -31.11 16.85 -46.48
CA LYS A 113 -32.24 16.42 -47.30
C LYS A 113 -33.39 15.97 -46.40
N ALA A 114 -34.45 16.77 -46.34
CA ALA A 114 -35.69 16.40 -45.65
C ALA A 114 -36.50 15.40 -46.47
N GLU A 115 -37.12 14.42 -45.81
CA GLU A 115 -38.17 13.60 -46.43
C GLU A 115 -39.42 14.44 -46.73
N ASN A 116 -40.20 14.01 -47.72
CA ASN A 116 -41.50 14.62 -48.01
C ASN A 116 -42.56 13.97 -47.12
N GLU A 117 -43.17 14.74 -46.24
CA GLU A 117 -44.26 14.30 -45.36
C GLU A 117 -45.64 14.79 -45.86
N SER A 118 -45.72 15.92 -46.58
CA SER A 118 -46.90 16.37 -47.32
C SER A 118 -46.60 17.62 -48.17
N ASN A 119 -47.32 17.80 -49.29
CA ASN A 119 -47.29 19.04 -50.09
C ASN A 119 -48.48 19.98 -49.83
N VAL A 120 -49.48 19.54 -49.04
CA VAL A 120 -50.71 20.29 -48.75
C VAL A 120 -50.94 20.32 -47.24
N SER A 121 -51.18 21.52 -46.72
CA SER A 121 -51.52 21.77 -45.33
C SER A 121 -52.82 21.03 -44.96
N PRO A 122 -52.83 20.27 -43.85
CA PRO A 122 -53.98 19.44 -43.47
C PRO A 122 -55.21 20.26 -43.04
N ASP A 123 -55.03 21.54 -42.73
CA ASP A 123 -56.04 22.43 -42.17
C ASP A 123 -56.14 23.76 -42.97
N ASN A 124 -55.93 23.67 -44.29
CA ASN A 124 -56.07 24.78 -45.23
C ASN A 124 -55.20 26.01 -44.91
N GLY A 125 -53.98 25.79 -44.44
CA GLY A 125 -52.95 26.82 -44.30
C GLY A 125 -52.65 27.27 -42.86
N ILE A 126 -53.15 26.57 -41.85
CA ILE A 126 -52.87 26.88 -40.43
C ILE A 126 -51.59 26.16 -39.98
N THR A 127 -51.57 24.83 -40.09
CA THR A 127 -50.42 23.95 -39.88
C THR A 127 -49.63 23.80 -41.18
N ALA A 128 -48.30 23.98 -41.10
CA ALA A 128 -47.44 23.87 -42.27
C ALA A 128 -47.32 22.41 -42.75
N ALA A 129 -47.41 22.20 -44.05
CA ALA A 129 -46.96 20.98 -44.71
C ALA A 129 -45.43 20.99 -44.88
N LEU A 130 -44.83 19.80 -44.93
CA LEU A 130 -43.39 19.58 -45.06
C LEU A 130 -43.11 18.84 -46.39
N PRO A 131 -42.98 19.56 -47.51
CA PRO A 131 -42.87 18.95 -48.85
C PRO A 131 -41.52 18.26 -49.13
N GLY A 132 -40.60 18.27 -48.16
CA GLY A 132 -39.22 17.86 -48.35
C GLY A 132 -38.41 18.89 -49.15
N CYS A 133 -37.12 19.00 -48.85
CA CYS A 133 -36.21 19.93 -49.53
C CYS A 133 -34.76 19.56 -49.31
N ILE A 134 -33.87 20.17 -50.09
CA ILE A 134 -32.42 20.14 -49.88
C ILE A 134 -32.01 21.52 -49.36
N GLN A 135 -31.40 21.55 -48.18
CA GLN A 135 -30.98 22.77 -47.49
C GLN A 135 -29.48 22.76 -47.30
N PRO A 136 -28.74 23.64 -47.98
CA PRO A 136 -27.31 23.77 -47.80
C PRO A 136 -26.99 24.62 -46.56
N ALA A 137 -25.90 24.29 -45.88
CA ALA A 137 -25.26 25.16 -44.89
C ALA A 137 -23.75 25.12 -45.06
N THR A 138 -23.09 26.22 -44.73
CA THR A 138 -21.63 26.33 -44.78
C THR A 138 -21.10 26.89 -43.48
N SER A 139 -19.99 26.36 -43.01
CA SER A 139 -19.30 26.84 -41.81
C SER A 139 -17.81 26.99 -42.10
N THR A 140 -17.21 27.99 -41.47
CA THR A 140 -15.77 28.25 -41.58
C THR A 140 -15.10 27.89 -40.28
N VAL A 141 -14.06 27.07 -40.38
CA VAL A 141 -13.19 26.69 -39.28
C VAL A 141 -11.85 27.39 -39.46
N ILE A 142 -11.36 28.05 -38.41
CA ILE A 142 -10.10 28.79 -38.46
C ILE A 142 -8.96 27.89 -37.96
N ILE A 143 -7.93 27.73 -38.79
CA ILE A 143 -6.65 27.11 -38.43
C ILE A 143 -5.65 28.22 -38.10
N GLN A 144 -5.21 28.24 -36.86
CA GLN A 144 -4.29 29.24 -36.31
C GLN A 144 -2.91 28.65 -36.08
N ASP A 145 -1.91 29.51 -35.90
CA ASP A 145 -0.57 29.06 -35.57
C ASP A 145 -0.55 28.54 -34.14
N ALA A 146 0.18 27.45 -33.94
CA ALA A 146 0.36 26.92 -32.60
C ALA A 146 1.26 27.86 -31.80
N GLY A 147 0.65 28.70 -30.96
CA GLY A 147 1.36 29.64 -30.11
C GLY A 147 2.37 28.94 -29.19
N SER A 148 3.50 29.60 -28.92
CA SER A 148 4.52 29.03 -28.03
C SER A 148 3.98 28.81 -26.62
N ILE A 149 4.44 27.75 -25.96
CA ILE A 149 4.21 27.46 -24.55
C ILE A 149 5.56 27.30 -23.86
N SER A 150 5.74 27.94 -22.70
CA SER A 150 6.95 27.80 -21.89
C SER A 150 6.65 26.95 -20.67
N CYS A 151 7.39 25.86 -20.48
CA CYS A 151 7.29 25.04 -19.27
C CYS A 151 8.18 25.59 -18.17
N LEU A 152 7.79 25.31 -16.93
CA LEU A 152 8.44 25.89 -15.76
C LEU A 152 9.63 25.05 -15.24
N GLY A 153 10.11 24.05 -15.99
CA GLY A 153 11.25 23.23 -15.61
C GLY A 153 10.93 22.31 -14.42
N GLN A 154 11.81 22.27 -13.41
CA GLN A 154 11.58 21.48 -12.19
C GLN A 154 10.95 22.31 -11.08
N HIS A 155 9.91 21.77 -10.42
CA HIS A 155 9.36 22.30 -9.18
C HIS A 155 9.40 21.27 -8.06
N ASN A 156 9.71 21.76 -6.86
CA ASN A 156 9.57 21.01 -5.63
C ASN A 156 8.32 21.53 -4.90
N ILE A 157 7.40 20.63 -4.60
CA ILE A 157 6.09 20.92 -4.03
C ILE A 157 6.02 20.26 -2.65
N SER A 158 5.89 21.07 -1.61
CA SER A 158 5.53 20.55 -0.28
C SER A 158 4.05 20.18 -0.27
N VAL A 159 3.72 18.95 0.12
CA VAL A 159 2.33 18.53 0.26
C VAL A 159 1.71 19.11 1.54
N SER A 160 0.38 19.18 1.56
CA SER A 160 -0.37 19.64 2.74
C SER A 160 -0.47 18.55 3.81
N GLY A 161 -0.95 18.91 5.01
CA GLY A 161 -1.18 17.96 6.12
C GLY A 161 -2.21 16.86 5.83
N SER A 162 -3.00 16.96 4.76
CA SER A 162 -3.86 15.87 4.27
C SER A 162 -3.15 14.90 3.32
N CYS A 163 -1.82 15.04 3.16
CA CYS A 163 -1.03 14.38 2.12
C CYS A 163 -1.64 14.50 0.73
N SER A 164 -2.10 15.70 0.44
CA SER A 164 -2.69 16.05 -0.85
C SER A 164 -2.10 17.37 -1.31
N PHE A 165 -2.23 17.59 -2.60
CA PHE A 165 -1.87 18.83 -3.25
C PHE A 165 -3.03 19.20 -4.16
N ASP A 166 -3.73 20.26 -3.79
CA ASP A 166 -4.77 20.87 -4.62
C ASP A 166 -4.10 21.97 -5.44
N ALA A 167 -3.49 21.58 -6.57
CA ALA A 167 -3.05 22.57 -7.53
C ALA A 167 -4.30 23.22 -8.12
N ARG A 168 -4.61 24.44 -7.70
CA ARG A 168 -5.50 25.25 -8.51
C ARG A 168 -4.80 25.44 -9.86
N ALA A 169 -5.49 25.07 -10.94
CA ALA A 169 -4.92 24.96 -12.28
C ALA A 169 -4.25 26.28 -12.74
N ASP A 170 -4.64 27.42 -12.19
CA ASP A 170 -4.07 28.74 -12.46
C ASP A 170 -2.68 28.99 -11.84
N GLU A 171 -2.27 28.24 -10.81
CA GLU A 171 -0.99 28.46 -10.12
C GLU A 171 0.19 27.74 -10.82
N PHE A 172 -0.10 26.73 -11.65
CA PHE A 172 0.92 25.90 -12.34
C PHE A 172 0.77 25.90 -13.87
N LEU A 173 -0.29 26.49 -14.43
CA LEU A 173 -0.44 26.64 -15.86
C LEU A 173 0.09 28.01 -16.30
N PRO A 174 1.25 28.08 -16.97
CA PRO A 174 1.74 29.31 -17.58
C PRO A 174 0.78 29.79 -18.67
N LEU A 175 0.88 31.07 -19.03
CA LEU A 175 0.04 31.67 -20.07
C LEU A 175 0.07 30.80 -21.35
N GLY A 176 -1.11 30.37 -21.81
CA GLY A 176 -1.25 29.54 -23.01
C GLY A 176 -1.31 28.03 -22.75
N ALA A 177 -1.01 27.56 -21.54
CA ALA A 177 -1.25 26.18 -21.13
C ALA A 177 -2.74 25.96 -20.83
N THR A 178 -3.35 24.96 -21.46
CA THR A 178 -4.75 24.57 -21.27
C THR A 178 -4.89 23.26 -20.48
N GLY A 179 -3.79 22.52 -20.29
CA GLY A 179 -3.79 21.36 -19.40
C GLY A 179 -2.43 20.78 -19.06
N ILE A 180 -2.43 19.85 -18.12
CA ILE A 180 -1.26 19.12 -17.61
C ILE A 180 -1.52 17.62 -17.59
N ARG A 181 -0.51 16.83 -17.94
CA ARG A 181 -0.51 15.37 -17.79
C ARG A 181 0.77 14.89 -17.11
N TYR A 182 0.66 13.89 -16.23
CA TYR A 182 1.80 13.33 -15.50
C TYR A 182 2.20 11.98 -16.09
N ILE A 183 3.51 11.73 -16.17
CA ILE A 183 4.11 10.55 -16.77
C ILE A 183 4.97 9.85 -15.73
N ILE A 184 4.68 8.57 -15.52
CA ILE A 184 5.36 7.68 -14.57
C ILE A 184 5.71 6.39 -15.33
N ASP A 185 6.99 6.02 -15.35
CA ASP A 185 7.47 4.83 -16.06
C ASP A 185 6.99 4.72 -17.53
N GLY A 186 6.94 5.86 -18.22
CA GLY A 186 6.52 5.95 -19.62
C GLY A 186 5.00 5.84 -19.85
N LYS A 187 4.19 5.81 -18.80
CA LYS A 187 2.72 5.75 -18.86
C LYS A 187 2.08 6.97 -18.21
N TYR A 188 0.85 7.29 -18.59
CA TYR A 188 0.13 8.45 -18.08
C TYR A 188 -0.67 8.12 -16.83
N LEU A 189 -0.58 9.01 -15.83
CA LEU A 189 -1.53 9.08 -14.73
C LEU A 189 -2.86 9.62 -15.28
N LEU A 190 -3.98 9.01 -14.89
CA LEU A 190 -5.34 9.43 -15.29
C LEU A 190 -6.09 10.06 -14.12
N ASP A 191 -7.17 10.76 -14.44
CA ASP A 191 -8.15 11.12 -13.43
C ASP A 191 -8.82 9.85 -12.86
N GLY A 192 -9.08 9.84 -11.56
CA GLY A 192 -9.68 8.70 -10.87
C GLY A 192 -8.86 7.41 -10.83
N THR A 193 -7.53 7.45 -11.04
CA THR A 193 -6.67 6.26 -10.96
C THR A 193 -6.82 5.51 -9.64
N THR A 194 -6.88 4.18 -9.75
CA THR A 194 -6.93 3.25 -8.62
C THR A 194 -5.60 2.54 -8.42
N LEU A 195 -5.39 2.04 -7.20
CA LEU A 195 -4.24 1.21 -6.87
C LEU A 195 -4.46 -0.23 -7.36
N THR A 196 -3.39 -0.92 -7.75
CA THR A 196 -3.38 -2.35 -8.00
C THR A 196 -3.55 -3.12 -6.69
N THR A 197 -3.85 -4.41 -6.77
CA THR A 197 -3.91 -5.31 -5.61
C THR A 197 -2.58 -5.43 -4.85
N SER A 198 -1.46 -5.09 -5.49
CA SER A 198 -0.13 -4.99 -4.89
C SER A 198 0.22 -3.59 -4.38
N GLY A 199 -0.72 -2.64 -4.39
CA GLY A 199 -0.50 -1.26 -3.97
C GLY A 199 0.27 -0.39 -4.97
N GLY A 200 0.52 -0.89 -6.19
CA GLY A 200 1.10 -0.10 -7.28
C GLY A 200 0.07 0.81 -7.93
N LEU A 201 0.52 1.83 -8.67
CA LEU A 201 -0.39 2.72 -9.40
C LEU A 201 -0.80 2.10 -10.74
N LYS A 202 -2.10 2.03 -11.03
CA LYS A 202 -2.57 1.56 -12.35
C LYS A 202 -2.51 2.71 -13.35
N LEU A 203 -1.62 2.59 -14.34
CA LEU A 203 -1.37 3.59 -15.39
C LEU A 203 -1.84 3.11 -16.77
N THR A 204 -2.05 4.03 -17.70
CA THR A 204 -2.43 3.73 -19.10
C THR A 204 -1.39 4.27 -20.11
N SER A 205 -1.47 3.80 -21.35
CA SER A 205 -0.76 4.40 -22.49
C SER A 205 -1.52 5.59 -23.11
N THR A 206 -2.80 5.78 -22.78
CA THR A 206 -3.62 6.87 -23.32
C THR A 206 -3.42 8.17 -22.52
N PRO A 207 -3.05 9.30 -23.15
CA PRO A 207 -2.92 10.56 -22.44
C PRO A 207 -4.28 11.09 -21.98
N THR A 208 -4.36 11.62 -20.75
CA THR A 208 -5.52 12.37 -20.25
C THR A 208 -5.04 13.43 -19.28
N GLN A 209 -5.76 14.55 -19.21
CA GLN A 209 -5.45 15.62 -18.28
C GLN A 209 -5.82 15.22 -16.85
N VAL A 210 -4.95 15.56 -15.89
CA VAL A 210 -5.19 15.27 -14.47
C VAL A 210 -4.95 16.56 -13.68
N ASN A 211 -6.02 17.09 -13.09
CA ASN A 211 -5.93 18.34 -12.31
C ASN A 211 -5.84 18.08 -10.79
N LEU A 212 -6.18 16.88 -10.31
CA LEU A 212 -6.14 16.54 -8.90
C LEU A 212 -5.40 15.23 -8.66
N ILE A 213 -4.43 15.22 -7.74
CA ILE A 213 -3.76 14.01 -7.27
C ILE A 213 -4.33 13.67 -5.89
N THR A 214 -5.06 12.56 -5.81
CA THR A 214 -5.68 12.10 -4.56
C THR A 214 -4.64 11.64 -3.55
N GLN A 215 -4.99 11.65 -2.27
CA GLN A 215 -4.10 11.22 -1.19
C GLN A 215 -3.49 9.82 -1.41
N PRO A 216 -4.23 8.76 -1.78
CA PRO A 216 -3.64 7.43 -1.99
C PRO A 216 -2.60 7.40 -3.10
N VAL A 217 -2.82 8.16 -4.18
CA VAL A 217 -1.87 8.28 -5.28
C VAL A 217 -0.66 9.08 -4.83
N MET A 218 -0.87 10.20 -4.11
CA MET A 218 0.21 11.06 -3.62
C MET A 218 1.26 10.28 -2.82
N LYS A 219 0.83 9.36 -1.94
CA LYS A 219 1.74 8.48 -1.17
C LYS A 219 2.74 7.72 -2.03
N LEU A 220 2.33 7.33 -3.25
CA LEU A 220 3.19 6.60 -4.18
C LEU A 220 4.13 7.51 -4.97
N LEU A 221 3.87 8.82 -4.98
CA LEU A 221 4.63 9.82 -5.74
C LEU A 221 5.64 10.60 -4.88
N LEU A 222 5.50 10.56 -3.55
CA LEU A 222 6.41 11.24 -2.63
C LEU A 222 7.88 10.85 -2.87
N GLY A 223 8.74 11.86 -2.91
CA GLY A 223 10.18 11.72 -3.13
C GLY A 223 10.58 11.28 -4.54
N LYS A 224 9.62 11.05 -5.44
CA LYS A 224 9.89 10.66 -6.83
C LYS A 224 9.93 11.88 -7.74
N GLN A 225 10.77 11.80 -8.76
CA GLN A 225 10.79 12.77 -9.84
C GLN A 225 9.74 12.38 -10.88
N ILE A 226 8.65 13.14 -10.93
CA ILE A 226 7.51 12.90 -11.83
C ILE A 226 7.66 13.80 -13.05
N LYS A 227 7.75 13.22 -14.25
CA LYS A 227 7.72 14.01 -15.49
C LYS A 227 6.30 14.52 -15.71
N TYR A 228 6.14 15.80 -16.04
CA TYR A 228 4.87 16.34 -16.52
C TYR A 228 5.01 16.94 -17.91
N GLU A 229 3.88 17.03 -18.61
CA GLU A 229 3.78 17.73 -19.88
C GLU A 229 2.62 18.72 -19.81
N LEU A 230 2.91 19.96 -20.22
CA LEU A 230 1.89 20.99 -20.41
C LEU A 230 1.45 20.98 -21.86
N ILE A 231 0.15 21.09 -22.04
CA ILE A 231 -0.49 21.13 -23.35
C ILE A 231 -1.16 22.48 -23.45
N GLY A 232 -0.99 23.16 -24.58
CA GLY A 232 -1.69 24.42 -24.82
C GLY A 232 -1.20 25.13 -26.07
N ASN A 233 -2.07 25.93 -26.66
CA ASN A 233 -1.83 26.61 -27.93
C ASN A 233 -1.33 25.66 -29.04
N GLY A 234 -1.82 24.42 -29.05
CA GLY A 234 -1.33 23.37 -29.94
C GLY A 234 -0.02 22.73 -29.49
N ASN A 235 0.86 23.43 -28.79
CA ASN A 235 2.18 22.92 -28.39
C ASN A 235 2.17 22.05 -27.12
N VAL A 236 3.26 21.29 -26.97
CA VAL A 236 3.59 20.53 -25.76
C VAL A 236 4.98 20.90 -25.30
N CYS A 237 5.12 21.19 -24.02
CA CYS A 237 6.42 21.27 -23.35
C CYS A 237 6.43 20.35 -22.12
N TRP A 238 7.59 20.14 -21.50
CA TRP A 238 7.73 19.23 -20.37
C TRP A 238 8.56 19.82 -19.23
N GLY A 239 8.43 19.21 -18.06
CA GLY A 239 9.22 19.51 -16.86
C GLY A 239 9.16 18.37 -15.84
N TYR A 240 9.61 18.65 -14.62
CA TYR A 240 9.58 17.70 -13.51
C TYR A 240 8.90 18.26 -12.26
N LEU A 241 8.15 17.42 -11.55
CA LEU A 241 7.63 17.70 -10.22
C LEU A 241 8.27 16.74 -9.23
N ILE A 242 8.61 17.26 -8.05
CA ILE A 242 8.98 16.46 -6.89
C ILE A 242 8.02 16.83 -5.77
N PHE A 243 7.25 15.85 -5.28
CA PHE A 243 6.41 16.03 -4.12
C PHE A 243 7.17 15.65 -2.85
N GLU A 244 7.18 16.54 -1.88
CA GLU A 244 7.89 16.37 -0.63
C GLU A 244 6.92 16.49 0.53
N ASP A 245 6.99 15.55 1.47
CA ASP A 245 6.36 15.71 2.76
C ASP A 245 7.35 16.32 3.74
N LYS A 246 7.02 17.50 4.26
CA LYS A 246 7.84 18.26 5.21
C LYS A 246 7.23 18.27 6.62
N ILE A 247 6.11 17.58 6.83
CA ILE A 247 5.36 17.62 8.09
C ILE A 247 5.70 16.36 8.87
N PRO A 248 6.38 16.46 10.02
CA PRO A 248 6.67 15.28 10.83
C PRO A 248 5.40 14.61 11.36
N PRO A 249 5.43 13.28 11.58
CA PRO A 249 4.33 12.58 12.21
C PRO A 249 4.09 13.12 13.63
N VAL A 250 2.83 13.13 14.07
CA VAL A 250 2.49 13.49 15.46
C VAL A 250 2.41 12.22 16.28
N LEU A 251 3.30 12.10 17.27
CA LEU A 251 3.44 10.94 18.14
C LEU A 251 2.96 11.29 19.56
N THR A 252 1.92 10.61 20.04
CA THR A 252 1.42 10.77 21.42
C THR A 252 2.04 9.69 22.30
N CYS A 253 2.75 10.11 23.35
CA CYS A 253 3.38 9.18 24.29
C CYS A 253 2.33 8.29 24.96
N PRO A 254 2.56 6.97 25.07
CA PRO A 254 1.72 6.12 25.88
C PRO A 254 1.93 6.42 27.37
N ALA A 255 0.93 6.08 28.18
CA ALA A 255 1.06 6.13 29.63
C ALA A 255 2.15 5.17 30.15
N GLN A 256 2.46 5.28 31.43
CA GLN A 256 3.40 4.38 32.09
C GLN A 256 2.92 2.92 32.01
N GLY A 257 3.82 2.02 31.58
CA GLY A 257 3.58 0.57 31.59
C GLY A 257 4.05 -0.08 32.88
N THR A 258 3.47 -1.22 33.25
CA THR A 258 3.99 -2.08 34.33
C THR A 258 4.13 -3.49 33.79
N VAL A 259 5.33 -4.06 33.93
CA VAL A 259 5.64 -5.44 33.60
C VAL A 259 6.14 -6.16 34.85
N TYR A 260 6.01 -7.47 34.86
CA TYR A 260 6.42 -8.29 35.99
C TYR A 260 7.57 -9.21 35.60
N CYS A 261 8.47 -9.45 36.54
CA CYS A 261 9.71 -10.20 36.31
C CYS A 261 9.55 -11.63 35.77
N TRP A 262 8.37 -12.25 35.90
CA TRP A 262 8.12 -13.62 35.44
C TRP A 262 7.56 -13.69 34.01
N ASP A 263 7.29 -12.55 33.38
CA ASP A 263 6.77 -12.41 32.02
C ASP A 263 7.89 -12.46 30.97
N GLU A 264 8.79 -13.44 31.12
CA GLU A 264 10.04 -13.52 30.35
C GLU A 264 9.81 -13.72 28.84
N SER A 265 8.65 -14.24 28.42
CA SER A 265 8.34 -14.40 26.99
C SER A 265 8.08 -13.07 26.28
N THR A 266 7.87 -11.97 26.99
CA THR A 266 7.46 -10.70 26.38
C THR A 266 8.37 -9.52 26.68
N LEU A 267 9.12 -9.55 27.79
CA LEU A 267 10.16 -8.56 28.04
C LEU A 267 11.45 -8.91 27.27
N PHE A 268 11.90 -10.16 27.29
CA PHE A 268 13.21 -10.55 26.73
C PHE A 268 13.16 -11.21 25.35
N GLY A 269 12.00 -11.74 24.95
CA GLY A 269 11.71 -12.04 23.54
C GLY A 269 11.74 -10.77 22.67
N GLN A 270 11.56 -9.57 23.25
CA GLN A 270 11.65 -8.28 22.55
C GLN A 270 12.93 -7.49 22.87
N ILE A 271 13.49 -7.55 24.08
CA ILE A 271 14.73 -6.81 24.41
C ILE A 271 15.98 -7.44 23.79
N ALA A 272 16.03 -8.77 23.55
CA ALA A 272 17.19 -9.42 22.93
C ALA A 272 17.11 -9.59 21.39
N LEU A 273 15.94 -9.38 20.76
CA LEU A 273 15.75 -9.58 19.32
C LEU A 273 15.66 -8.28 18.49
N PHE A 274 15.70 -7.09 19.10
CA PHE A 274 15.52 -5.82 18.38
C PHE A 274 16.74 -4.89 18.35
N ASN A 275 17.95 -5.38 18.66
CA ASN A 275 19.15 -4.75 18.10
C ASN A 275 19.34 -5.22 16.65
N GLY A 276 18.46 -4.75 15.75
CA GLY A 276 18.78 -4.70 14.31
C GLY A 276 17.78 -5.23 13.29
N ALA A 277 16.63 -5.82 13.67
CA ALA A 277 15.64 -6.25 12.67
C ALA A 277 14.26 -5.68 12.96
N ALA A 278 13.70 -4.97 11.99
CA ALA A 278 12.28 -4.61 11.95
C ALA A 278 11.41 -5.85 12.18
N PRO A 279 10.21 -5.73 12.77
CA PRO A 279 9.25 -6.83 12.70
C PRO A 279 8.99 -7.08 11.22
N GLY A 280 9.48 -8.19 10.69
CA GLY A 280 9.26 -8.64 9.31
C GLY A 280 7.80 -9.04 9.02
N GLY A 281 6.84 -8.54 9.78
CA GLY A 281 5.44 -8.55 9.38
C GLY A 281 5.21 -7.35 8.49
N GLY A 282 5.27 -7.56 7.17
CA GLY A 282 5.03 -6.52 6.19
C GLY A 282 3.80 -5.68 6.54
N PHE A 283 3.98 -4.37 6.56
CA PHE A 283 2.88 -3.42 6.64
C PHE A 283 1.92 -3.72 5.48
N PRO A 284 0.61 -3.93 5.70
CA PRO A 284 -0.34 -3.82 4.61
C PRO A 284 -0.32 -2.37 4.13
N SER A 285 0.30 -2.14 2.98
CA SER A 285 0.25 -0.90 2.22
C SER A 285 -1.19 -0.64 1.80
N GLY A 286 -2.01 0.00 2.66
CA GLY A 286 -3.36 0.36 2.25
C GLY A 286 -4.39 0.77 3.30
N ALA A 287 -4.09 0.81 4.61
CA ALA A 287 -5.10 1.19 5.60
C ALA A 287 -4.83 2.57 6.21
N ALA A 288 -5.55 3.58 5.71
CA ALA A 288 -5.94 4.72 6.53
C ALA A 288 -6.94 4.22 7.57
N THR A 289 -6.46 3.73 8.72
CA THR A 289 -7.31 3.49 9.88
C THR A 289 -6.72 4.18 11.10
N PRO A 290 -7.47 5.08 11.77
CA PRO A 290 -7.11 5.47 13.13
C PRO A 290 -7.22 4.21 14.00
N GLY A 291 -6.10 3.78 14.58
CA GLY A 291 -6.06 2.64 15.50
C GLY A 291 -5.54 1.34 14.88
N PHE A 292 -4.28 1.32 14.44
CA PHE A 292 -3.52 0.07 14.44
C PHE A 292 -3.04 -0.19 15.87
N SER A 293 -3.78 -1.05 16.58
CA SER A 293 -3.38 -1.59 17.87
C SER A 293 -2.48 -2.79 17.62
N LEU A 294 -1.17 -2.65 17.82
CA LEU A 294 -0.42 -3.78 18.35
C LEU A 294 -1.20 -4.24 19.57
N SER A 295 -1.67 -5.49 19.59
CA SER A 295 -2.35 -6.03 20.77
C SER A 295 -1.47 -5.67 21.97
N PRO A 296 -2.02 -5.02 23.01
CA PRO A 296 -1.26 -4.66 24.19
C PRO A 296 -0.75 -5.96 24.79
N SER A 297 0.46 -6.36 24.39
CA SER A 297 1.17 -7.48 24.96
C SER A 297 1.39 -7.09 26.42
N LEU A 298 0.56 -7.66 27.28
CA LEU A 298 0.64 -7.58 28.74
C LEU A 298 0.52 -6.19 29.38
N GLY A 299 -0.35 -5.34 28.85
CA GLY A 299 -0.77 -4.13 29.56
C GLY A 299 0.25 -2.99 29.55
N VAL A 300 1.29 -3.06 28.72
CA VAL A 300 2.12 -1.91 28.36
C VAL A 300 1.44 -1.17 27.20
N PRO A 301 0.98 0.08 27.39
CA PRO A 301 0.35 0.84 26.32
C PRO A 301 1.38 1.19 25.23
N VAL A 302 0.92 1.28 23.98
CA VAL A 302 1.74 1.69 22.81
C VAL A 302 1.38 3.12 22.37
N PRO A 303 2.31 3.87 21.75
CA PRO A 303 2.02 5.20 21.26
C PRO A 303 0.92 5.22 20.19
N THR A 304 0.20 6.33 20.10
CA THR A 304 -0.66 6.61 18.94
C THR A 304 0.05 7.57 18.00
N VAL A 305 -0.13 7.36 16.68
CA VAL A 305 0.46 8.21 15.64
C VAL A 305 -0.65 8.78 14.76
N ALA A 306 -0.56 10.08 14.50
CA ALA A 306 -1.35 10.77 13.50
C ALA A 306 -0.43 11.18 12.34
N GLU A 307 -0.70 10.63 11.16
CA GLU A 307 0.06 10.85 9.94
C GLU A 307 -0.84 10.51 8.73
N ASN A 308 -0.81 11.33 7.68
CA ASN A 308 -1.65 11.21 6.49
C ASN A 308 -0.92 10.73 5.21
N CYS A 309 0.40 10.83 5.11
CA CYS A 309 1.28 10.39 4.00
C CYS A 309 1.80 8.95 4.05
N GLY A 310 1.53 8.21 5.13
CA GLY A 310 2.05 6.88 5.40
C GLY A 310 3.35 6.88 6.23
N LEU A 311 3.60 5.72 6.84
CA LEU A 311 4.80 5.44 7.63
C LEU A 311 5.73 4.47 6.90
N THR A 312 7.04 4.65 7.06
CA THR A 312 8.07 3.77 6.49
C THR A 312 8.78 2.95 7.55
N ASN A 313 8.89 3.47 8.77
CA ASN A 313 9.62 2.80 9.84
C ASN A 313 9.01 3.07 11.21
N TRP A 314 9.06 2.06 12.08
CA TRP A 314 8.64 2.12 13.47
C TRP A 314 9.59 1.29 14.32
N LYS A 315 10.24 1.90 15.32
CA LYS A 315 11.16 1.20 16.23
C LYS A 315 11.13 1.77 17.64
N PHE A 316 11.68 1.03 18.60
CA PHE A 316 11.92 1.51 19.96
C PHE A 316 13.29 1.05 20.47
N THR A 317 13.78 1.72 21.51
CA THR A 317 15.00 1.35 22.23
C THR A 317 14.75 1.44 23.73
N ASP A 318 15.29 0.50 24.50
CA ASP A 318 15.09 0.41 25.95
C ASP A 318 16.40 0.68 26.69
N VAL A 319 16.33 1.54 27.70
CA VAL A 319 17.46 1.83 28.58
C VAL A 319 16.98 1.68 30.02
N VAL A 320 17.71 0.90 30.82
CA VAL A 320 17.50 0.86 32.27
C VAL A 320 17.96 2.20 32.84
N THR A 321 17.03 2.98 33.38
CA THR A 321 17.31 4.36 33.81
C THR A 321 17.50 4.52 35.30
N ASN A 322 16.79 3.75 36.12
CA ASN A 322 17.10 3.64 37.54
C ASN A 322 16.57 2.34 38.16
N THR A 323 17.01 2.09 39.38
CA THR A 323 16.36 1.19 40.34
C THR A 323 15.52 2.07 41.27
N VAL A 324 14.19 1.92 41.27
CA VAL A 324 13.27 2.75 42.09
C VAL A 324 13.46 2.43 43.56
N ASP A 325 13.60 1.14 43.84
CA ASP A 325 13.85 0.56 45.16
C ASP A 325 14.50 -0.81 44.96
N LYS A 326 14.78 -1.52 46.05
CA LYS A 326 15.36 -2.87 46.00
C LYS A 326 14.54 -3.91 45.22
N CYS A 327 13.35 -3.57 44.71
CA CYS A 327 12.39 -4.47 44.07
C CYS A 327 11.90 -4.07 42.69
N ASN A 328 12.09 -2.81 42.30
CA ASN A 328 11.49 -2.25 41.12
C ASN A 328 12.56 -1.55 40.29
N THR A 329 12.55 -1.80 38.99
CA THR A 329 13.46 -1.18 38.03
C THR A 329 12.67 -0.33 37.05
N LEU A 330 13.16 0.87 36.72
CA LEU A 330 12.63 1.69 35.63
C LEU A 330 13.38 1.42 34.34
N VAL A 331 12.61 1.16 33.30
CA VAL A 331 13.07 1.14 31.92
C VAL A 331 12.46 2.33 31.20
N THR A 332 13.30 3.17 30.61
CA THR A 332 12.85 4.21 29.68
C THR A 332 12.91 3.65 28.27
N ARG A 333 11.74 3.53 27.65
CA ARG A 333 11.56 3.15 26.26
C ARG A 333 11.43 4.39 25.39
N THR A 334 12.34 4.55 24.43
CA THR A 334 12.28 5.62 23.42
C THR A 334 11.72 5.07 22.12
N TRP A 335 10.55 5.56 21.72
CA TRP A 335 9.91 5.27 20.44
C TRP A 335 10.44 6.22 19.37
N LEU A 336 10.62 5.71 18.14
CA LEU A 336 11.00 6.47 16.96
C LEU A 336 10.19 5.98 15.77
N VAL A 337 9.46 6.90 15.15
CA VAL A 337 8.67 6.68 13.94
C VAL A 337 9.20 7.53 12.79
N THR A 338 9.17 6.99 11.58
CA THR A 338 9.59 7.68 10.35
C THR A 338 8.48 7.58 9.32
N ASP A 339 8.11 8.70 8.72
CA ASP A 339 7.09 8.77 7.65
C ASP A 339 7.67 8.47 6.25
N CYS A 340 6.84 8.57 5.22
CA CYS A 340 7.24 8.43 3.81
C CYS A 340 8.10 9.59 3.28
N GLY A 341 8.01 10.78 3.89
CA GLY A 341 8.88 11.93 3.61
C GLY A 341 10.27 11.82 4.22
N GLY A 342 10.48 10.85 5.11
CA GLY A 342 11.70 10.70 5.90
C GLY A 342 11.71 11.56 7.16
N ASN A 343 10.61 12.25 7.51
CA ASN A 343 10.51 12.98 8.76
C ASN A 343 10.31 12.01 9.92
N THR A 344 10.79 12.41 11.10
CA THR A 344 10.79 11.54 12.28
C THR A 344 10.13 12.19 13.48
N ALA A 345 9.47 11.39 14.30
CA ALA A 345 9.04 11.79 15.64
C ALA A 345 9.51 10.77 16.68
N THR A 346 9.82 11.28 17.87
CA THR A 346 10.26 10.47 19.01
C THR A 346 9.44 10.75 20.24
N CYS A 347 9.29 9.75 21.09
CA CYS A 347 8.58 9.89 22.35
C CYS A 347 9.11 8.91 23.39
N GLN A 348 9.02 9.25 24.67
CA GLN A 348 9.54 8.42 25.75
C GLN A 348 8.41 7.89 26.61
N GLN A 349 8.53 6.62 26.97
CA GLN A 349 7.64 5.89 27.86
C GLN A 349 8.45 5.36 29.03
N THR A 350 7.87 5.41 30.22
CA THR A 350 8.43 4.73 31.40
C THR A 350 7.73 3.39 31.60
N ILE A 351 8.51 2.34 31.80
CA ILE A 351 8.05 0.99 32.11
C ILE A 351 8.60 0.62 33.49
N ILE A 352 7.72 0.28 34.42
CA ILE A 352 8.10 -0.24 35.72
C ILE A 352 8.19 -1.76 35.63
N VAL A 353 9.37 -2.30 35.86
CA VAL A 353 9.59 -3.73 36.05
C VAL A 353 9.42 -4.02 37.54
N LYS A 354 8.35 -4.74 37.90
CA LYS A 354 8.06 -5.12 39.28
C LYS A 354 8.47 -6.55 39.55
N GLN A 355 9.19 -6.73 40.66
CA GLN A 355 9.28 -8.04 41.30
C GLN A 355 7.91 -8.35 41.95
N PRO A 356 7.46 -9.61 41.89
CA PRO A 356 6.32 -10.02 42.70
C PRO A 356 6.68 -9.86 44.17
N ASN A 357 5.70 -9.53 45.01
CA ASN A 357 5.86 -9.67 46.45
C ASN A 357 5.84 -11.17 46.83
N TRP A 358 6.90 -11.89 46.45
CA TRP A 358 7.16 -13.24 46.90
C TRP A 358 8.28 -13.14 47.93
N THR A 359 7.99 -13.50 49.17
CA THR A 359 9.06 -13.91 50.07
C THR A 359 9.61 -15.22 49.53
N LEU A 360 10.94 -15.38 49.44
CA LEU A 360 11.59 -16.70 49.36
C LEU A 360 11.19 -17.51 50.61
N ALA A 361 9.97 -18.02 50.64
CA ALA A 361 9.53 -18.98 51.63
C ALA A 361 10.22 -20.31 51.31
N PRO A 362 10.67 -21.08 52.33
CA PRO A 362 11.39 -22.35 52.11
C PRO A 362 10.67 -23.38 51.22
N ASN A 363 9.36 -23.22 51.02
CA ASN A 363 8.53 -24.09 50.19
C ASN A 363 8.36 -23.62 48.73
N ALA A 364 8.85 -22.42 48.36
CA ALA A 364 8.71 -21.87 47.01
C ALA A 364 9.99 -22.01 46.15
N LEU A 365 11.15 -22.29 46.77
CA LEU A 365 12.43 -22.47 46.08
C LEU A 365 12.73 -23.96 45.93
N ILE A 366 12.87 -24.43 44.68
CA ILE A 366 13.33 -25.77 44.34
C ILE A 366 14.82 -25.70 44.03
N LEU A 367 15.62 -26.26 44.93
CA LEU A 367 17.06 -26.32 44.81
C LEU A 367 17.50 -27.49 43.92
N PRO A 368 18.61 -27.36 43.17
CA PRO A 368 19.12 -28.45 42.33
C PRO A 368 19.47 -29.69 43.16
N VAL A 369 18.99 -30.85 42.72
CA VAL A 369 19.29 -32.14 43.35
C VAL A 369 20.64 -32.68 42.87
N ASP A 370 21.22 -33.59 43.66
CA ASP A 370 22.42 -34.33 43.28
C ASP A 370 22.16 -35.18 42.03
N ILE A 371 23.14 -35.24 41.11
CA ILE A 371 22.97 -35.94 39.83
C ILE A 371 24.19 -36.76 39.43
N ILE A 372 23.94 -37.81 38.64
CA ILE A 372 24.95 -38.67 38.05
C ILE A 372 24.91 -38.55 36.52
N LEU A 373 25.97 -37.98 35.94
CA LEU A 373 26.15 -37.79 34.49
C LEU A 373 27.12 -38.83 33.91
N ASN A 374 27.02 -39.09 32.61
CA ASN A 374 27.98 -39.93 31.89
C ASN A 374 29.27 -39.16 31.59
N CYS A 375 30.39 -39.87 31.41
CA CYS A 375 31.63 -39.28 30.91
C CYS A 375 31.40 -38.40 29.65
N GLY A 376 32.02 -37.22 29.62
CA GLY A 376 31.87 -36.25 28.54
C GLY A 376 30.62 -35.36 28.60
N ALA A 377 29.67 -35.61 29.50
CA ALA A 377 28.51 -34.74 29.68
C ALA A 377 28.89 -33.38 30.28
N SER A 378 28.19 -32.33 29.84
CA SER A 378 28.35 -30.97 30.36
C SER A 378 27.82 -30.86 31.78
N THR A 379 28.57 -30.15 32.64
CA THR A 379 28.12 -29.75 33.98
C THR A 379 27.48 -28.37 33.98
N VAL A 380 27.45 -27.67 32.84
CA VAL A 380 26.80 -26.35 32.73
C VAL A 380 25.33 -26.48 33.16
N PRO A 381 24.85 -25.63 34.08
CA PRO A 381 23.47 -25.66 34.50
C PRO A 381 22.48 -25.49 33.34
N ILE A 382 21.44 -26.32 33.29
CA ILE A 382 20.33 -26.22 32.35
C ILE A 382 19.01 -25.95 33.09
N CYS A 383 18.07 -25.27 32.44
CA CYS A 383 16.75 -25.03 33.01
C CYS A 383 15.91 -26.32 32.98
N PRO A 384 15.42 -26.86 34.11
CA PRO A 384 14.63 -28.10 34.13
C PRO A 384 13.15 -27.87 33.80
N LEU A 385 12.83 -26.86 32.99
CA LEU A 385 11.46 -26.57 32.54
C LEU A 385 11.31 -26.95 31.07
N ASP A 386 10.14 -27.47 30.70
CA ASP A 386 9.77 -27.63 29.29
C ASP A 386 9.27 -26.30 28.67
N ASP A 387 8.97 -26.32 27.36
CA ASP A 387 8.48 -25.16 26.61
C ASP A 387 7.16 -24.57 27.16
N ASN A 388 6.45 -25.33 28.00
CA ASN A 388 5.21 -24.91 28.66
C ASN A 388 5.43 -24.41 30.09
N GLY A 389 6.69 -24.34 30.56
CA GLY A 389 7.03 -23.88 31.92
C GLY A 389 6.72 -24.90 33.02
N VAL A 390 6.55 -26.18 32.67
CA VAL A 390 6.31 -27.26 33.64
C VAL A 390 7.65 -27.79 34.15
N TYR A 391 7.75 -27.99 35.47
CA TYR A 391 8.96 -28.53 36.09
C TYR A 391 9.14 -30.02 35.81
N GLN A 392 10.27 -30.35 35.20
CA GLN A 392 10.65 -31.71 34.80
C GLN A 392 11.79 -32.22 35.68
N ALA A 393 11.44 -32.89 36.79
CA ALA A 393 12.41 -33.41 37.75
C ALA A 393 13.39 -34.46 37.18
N ALA A 394 13.03 -35.09 36.05
CA ALA A 394 13.76 -36.21 35.45
C ALA A 394 14.62 -35.84 34.22
N THR A 395 14.77 -34.55 33.92
CA THR A 395 15.61 -34.12 32.79
C THR A 395 17.09 -34.45 33.04
N ALA A 396 17.81 -34.88 32.00
CA ALA A 396 19.22 -35.21 32.10
C ALA A 396 20.07 -33.93 32.07
N GLY A 397 20.79 -33.63 33.15
CA GLY A 397 21.74 -32.51 33.22
C GLY A 397 21.80 -31.86 34.60
N ALA A 398 22.83 -31.05 34.86
CA ALA A 398 22.88 -30.29 36.10
C ALA A 398 21.81 -29.19 36.06
N HIS A 399 20.79 -29.22 36.92
CA HIS A 399 19.68 -28.27 36.86
C HIS A 399 20.01 -26.91 37.49
N LEU A 400 19.40 -25.84 36.96
CA LEU A 400 19.29 -24.53 37.60
C LEU A 400 18.32 -24.59 38.80
N PRO A 401 18.49 -23.73 39.83
CA PRO A 401 17.46 -23.47 40.82
C PRO A 401 16.18 -22.95 40.16
N VAL A 402 15.03 -23.37 40.69
CA VAL A 402 13.71 -23.02 40.16
C VAL A 402 12.87 -22.41 41.25
N ILE A 403 12.13 -21.36 40.93
CA ILE A 403 11.13 -20.76 41.84
C ILE A 403 9.72 -21.14 41.39
N GLN A 404 8.89 -21.53 42.36
CA GLN A 404 7.46 -21.73 42.17
C GLN A 404 6.75 -20.37 42.26
N VAL A 405 5.98 -20.06 41.22
CA VAL A 405 5.19 -18.84 41.10
C VAL A 405 3.76 -19.13 41.57
N ALA A 406 3.38 -18.62 42.75
CA ALA A 406 2.01 -18.71 43.22
C ALA A 406 1.14 -17.58 42.63
N GLY A 407 0.04 -17.92 41.96
CA GLY A 407 -1.01 -16.95 41.61
C GLY A 407 -1.21 -16.61 40.13
N TYR A 408 -0.94 -17.52 39.20
CA TYR A 408 -1.31 -17.31 37.79
C TYR A 408 -2.83 -17.47 37.61
N ALA A 409 -3.56 -16.37 37.76
CA ALA A 409 -5.01 -16.26 37.63
C ALA A 409 -5.83 -17.13 38.61
N PRO A 410 -7.02 -16.69 39.04
CA PRO A 410 -7.85 -17.44 39.99
C PRO A 410 -8.33 -18.83 39.50
N ASN A 411 -8.03 -19.21 38.24
CA ASN A 411 -8.60 -20.38 37.58
C ASN A 411 -7.58 -21.39 36.98
N GLN A 412 -6.27 -21.28 37.25
CA GLN A 412 -5.32 -22.34 36.89
C GLN A 412 -4.88 -23.15 38.11
N ALA A 413 -5.17 -24.46 38.08
CA ALA A 413 -4.90 -25.40 39.16
C ALA A 413 -3.44 -25.89 39.22
N THR A 414 -2.59 -25.53 38.24
CA THR A 414 -1.20 -25.98 38.13
C THR A 414 -0.21 -24.88 38.53
N PRO A 415 0.75 -25.14 39.43
CA PRO A 415 1.80 -24.18 39.76
C PRO A 415 2.70 -23.93 38.53
N ILE A 416 3.01 -22.65 38.28
CA ILE A 416 3.98 -22.25 37.25
C ILE A 416 5.36 -22.19 37.88
N TYR A 417 6.38 -22.65 37.17
CA TYR A 417 7.76 -22.63 37.60
C TYR A 417 8.60 -21.73 36.71
N LYS A 418 9.65 -21.12 37.27
CA LYS A 418 10.62 -20.30 36.53
C LYS A 418 12.04 -20.61 36.97
N CYS A 419 12.94 -20.76 36.00
CA CYS A 419 14.36 -20.93 36.27
C CYS A 419 14.98 -19.62 36.71
N ILE A 420 15.76 -19.64 37.77
CA ILE A 420 16.51 -18.46 38.18
C ILE A 420 17.79 -18.43 37.34
N THR A 421 17.75 -17.67 36.24
CA THR A 421 18.87 -17.60 35.29
C THR A 421 20.05 -16.83 35.87
N LEU A 422 21.26 -17.16 35.40
CA LEU A 422 22.54 -16.68 35.93
C LEU A 422 22.93 -15.27 35.43
N GLY A 423 22.01 -14.47 34.87
CA GLY A 423 22.42 -13.37 34.00
C GLY A 423 21.47 -12.17 33.86
N LEU A 424 20.41 -12.05 34.66
CA LEU A 424 19.58 -10.83 34.67
C LEU A 424 19.62 -10.04 35.99
N PRO A 425 20.82 -9.80 36.57
CA PRO A 425 20.97 -9.18 37.90
C PRO A 425 20.44 -7.74 37.98
N SER A 426 20.20 -7.03 36.87
CA SER A 426 19.92 -5.59 36.88
C SER A 426 18.45 -5.20 36.72
N LEU A 427 17.54 -6.15 36.46
CA LEU A 427 16.13 -5.83 36.18
C LEU A 427 15.17 -6.38 37.24
N CYS A 428 15.46 -7.57 37.76
CA CYS A 428 14.57 -8.30 38.66
C CYS A 428 15.14 -8.58 40.04
N ASN A 429 16.32 -8.01 40.35
CA ASN A 429 16.94 -8.01 41.67
C ASN A 429 17.02 -9.40 42.35
N TYR A 430 16.97 -10.48 41.56
CA TYR A 430 17.32 -11.84 41.91
C TYR A 430 18.70 -12.14 41.35
N TYR A 431 19.60 -12.60 42.21
CA TYR A 431 20.95 -12.98 41.82
C TYR A 431 21.14 -14.47 42.10
N THR A 432 21.55 -15.20 41.08
CA THR A 432 21.99 -16.59 41.23
C THR A 432 23.39 -16.70 40.67
N THR A 433 24.28 -17.31 41.44
CA THR A 433 25.63 -17.68 41.00
C THR A 433 25.98 -19.05 41.55
N TYR A 434 27.02 -19.66 40.99
CA TYR A 434 27.57 -20.91 41.50
C TYR A 434 29.10 -20.93 41.41
N THR A 435 29.72 -21.70 42.28
CA THR A 435 31.15 -22.02 42.22
C THR A 435 31.33 -23.53 42.23
N ASP A 436 32.13 -24.04 41.29
CA ASP A 436 32.44 -25.46 41.17
C ASP A 436 33.80 -25.77 41.79
N ASN A 437 33.82 -26.77 42.67
CA ASN A 437 35.05 -27.40 43.13
C ASN A 437 35.11 -28.83 42.58
N GLU A 438 36.03 -29.08 41.66
CA GLU A 438 36.19 -30.39 41.03
C GLU A 438 37.25 -31.23 41.76
N ILE A 439 36.88 -32.45 42.12
CA ILE A 439 37.78 -33.45 42.67
C ILE A 439 37.93 -34.59 41.67
N SER A 440 39.18 -34.90 41.31
CA SER A 440 39.50 -36.10 40.54
C SER A 440 39.17 -37.34 41.38
N ALA A 441 38.20 -38.14 40.93
CA ALA A 441 37.85 -39.39 41.60
C ALA A 441 38.79 -40.49 41.07
N CYS A 442 39.69 -40.97 41.94
CA CYS A 442 40.74 -41.92 41.57
C CYS A 442 40.15 -43.29 41.16
N GLY A 443 40.41 -43.71 39.93
CA GLY A 443 40.28 -45.08 39.44
C GLY A 443 41.26 -45.26 38.28
N VAL A 444 42.11 -46.29 38.36
CA VAL A 444 43.34 -46.44 37.54
C VAL A 444 43.07 -46.62 36.03
N ASP A 445 41.81 -46.77 35.62
CA ASP A 445 41.42 -47.08 34.25
C ASP A 445 40.37 -46.14 33.64
N CYS A 446 40.11 -44.95 34.20
CA CYS A 446 39.09 -44.05 33.65
C CYS A 446 39.51 -42.57 33.62
N HIS A 447 39.96 -42.09 32.46
CA HIS A 447 40.29 -40.69 32.16
C HIS A 447 39.03 -39.79 32.05
N GLY A 448 38.12 -39.84 33.03
CA GLY A 448 36.87 -39.07 32.95
C GLY A 448 36.04 -38.96 34.23
N ASN A 449 36.35 -39.76 35.25
CA ASN A 449 35.61 -39.71 36.51
C ASN A 449 36.00 -38.46 37.31
N ARG A 450 35.03 -37.60 37.56
CA ARG A 450 35.20 -36.44 38.45
C ARG A 450 33.96 -36.23 39.29
N LYS A 451 34.18 -35.70 40.48
CA LYS A 451 33.12 -35.26 41.38
C LYS A 451 33.16 -33.75 41.45
N VAL A 452 32.05 -33.09 41.14
CA VAL A 452 31.92 -31.63 41.23
C VAL A 452 31.04 -31.30 42.43
N PHE A 453 31.60 -30.52 43.36
CA PHE A 453 30.84 -29.88 44.44
C PHE A 453 30.49 -28.47 43.98
N ARG A 454 29.24 -28.29 43.57
CA ARG A 454 28.72 -27.00 43.14
C ARG A 454 28.06 -26.30 44.31
N THR A 455 28.56 -25.12 44.67
CA THR A 455 27.91 -24.27 45.67
C THR A 455 27.09 -23.20 44.97
N TRP A 456 25.77 -23.29 45.08
CA TRP A 456 24.82 -22.28 44.64
C TRP A 456 24.70 -21.17 45.69
N GLN A 457 24.67 -19.93 45.22
CA GLN A 457 24.37 -18.74 46.01
C GLN A 457 23.21 -18.02 45.34
N ILE A 458 22.09 -17.92 46.04
CA ILE A 458 20.83 -17.33 45.55
C ILE A 458 20.47 -16.18 46.49
N LEU A 459 20.33 -14.97 45.95
CA LEU A 459 19.99 -13.76 46.69
C LEU A 459 18.71 -13.16 46.11
N ASP A 460 17.71 -13.05 46.96
CA ASP A 460 16.55 -12.19 46.75
C ASP A 460 16.86 -10.83 47.40
N TRP A 461 17.27 -9.87 46.57
CA TRP A 461 17.71 -8.56 47.04
C TRP A 461 16.54 -7.73 47.61
N CYS A 462 15.30 -7.99 47.16
CA CYS A 462 14.10 -7.38 47.72
C CYS A 462 13.90 -7.72 49.19
N ASN A 463 13.86 -9.02 49.46
CA ASN A 463 13.47 -9.54 50.76
C ASN A 463 14.68 -9.75 51.68
N GLU A 464 15.88 -9.43 51.20
CA GLU A 464 17.15 -9.65 51.92
C GLU A 464 17.34 -11.12 52.32
N VAL A 465 16.81 -12.03 51.47
CA VAL A 465 16.92 -13.47 51.70
C VAL A 465 18.06 -14.02 50.89
N PHE A 466 18.99 -14.68 51.57
CA PHE A 466 20.14 -15.35 50.97
C PHE A 466 20.08 -16.85 51.25
N VAL A 467 20.14 -17.65 50.18
CA VAL A 467 20.11 -19.11 50.25
C VAL A 467 21.39 -19.66 49.62
N THR A 468 22.05 -20.56 50.35
CA THR A 468 23.20 -21.33 49.85
C THR A 468 22.85 -22.80 49.78
N HIS A 469 23.24 -23.47 48.70
CA HIS A 469 23.00 -24.90 48.52
C HIS A 469 24.18 -25.60 47.87
N ILE A 470 24.58 -26.75 48.39
CA ILE A 470 25.63 -27.57 47.79
C ILE A 470 24.96 -28.70 47.01
N GLN A 471 25.27 -28.77 45.72
CA GLN A 471 24.90 -29.84 44.81
C GLN A 471 26.12 -30.71 44.52
N VAL A 472 25.95 -32.03 44.56
CA VAL A 472 26.97 -33.00 44.17
C VAL A 472 26.66 -33.53 42.77
N ILE A 473 27.62 -33.36 41.84
CA ILE A 473 27.54 -33.88 40.48
C ILE A 473 28.62 -34.96 40.31
N ASN A 474 28.19 -36.21 40.12
CA ASN A 474 29.10 -37.32 39.85
C ASN A 474 29.14 -37.58 38.35
N VAL A 475 30.31 -37.45 37.73
CA VAL A 475 30.52 -37.84 36.34
C VAL A 475 31.18 -39.21 36.35
N ILE A 476 30.46 -40.23 35.89
CA ILE A 476 30.93 -41.63 35.93
C ILE A 476 30.76 -42.31 34.57
N ASP A 477 31.60 -43.29 34.28
CA ASP A 477 31.38 -44.20 33.15
C ASP A 477 30.28 -45.21 33.48
N LYS A 478 29.23 -45.23 32.66
CA LYS A 478 28.13 -46.20 32.74
C LYS A 478 28.16 -47.20 31.56
N THR A 479 29.15 -47.09 30.67
CA THR A 479 29.28 -47.91 29.48
C THR A 479 29.89 -49.25 29.86
N ALA A 480 29.20 -50.35 29.57
CA ALA A 480 29.79 -51.68 29.78
C ALA A 480 30.95 -51.90 28.81
N PRO A 481 32.04 -52.56 29.23
CA PRO A 481 33.14 -52.90 28.33
C PRO A 481 32.66 -53.89 27.26
N THR A 482 32.98 -53.63 26.00
CA THR A 482 32.73 -54.56 24.89
C THR A 482 33.91 -55.52 24.75
N SER A 483 33.69 -56.81 25.04
CA SER A 483 34.69 -57.84 24.73
C SER A 483 34.47 -58.37 23.32
N ILE A 484 35.44 -58.12 22.44
CA ILE A 484 35.52 -58.83 21.15
C ILE A 484 36.44 -60.04 21.40
N ALA A 485 35.85 -61.22 21.58
CA ALA A 485 36.62 -62.46 21.54
C ALA A 485 37.03 -62.72 20.08
N LYS A 486 38.31 -62.63 19.77
CA LYS A 486 38.86 -63.10 18.51
C LYS A 486 38.86 -64.63 18.53
N ASP A 487 38.16 -65.26 17.59
CA ASP A 487 38.18 -66.71 17.42
C ASP A 487 39.63 -67.19 17.14
N ILE A 488 40.04 -68.26 17.81
CA ILE A 488 41.41 -68.80 17.81
C ILE A 488 41.68 -69.69 16.57
N SER A 489 40.72 -69.79 15.65
CA SER A 489 40.78 -70.62 14.45
C SER A 489 41.81 -70.14 13.39
N ASP A 490 42.37 -68.93 13.50
CA ASP A 490 43.29 -68.35 12.51
C ASP A 490 44.78 -68.75 12.66
N TYR A 491 45.19 -69.54 13.66
CA TYR A 491 46.61 -69.89 13.87
C TYR A 491 47.04 -71.29 13.35
N LYS A 492 46.31 -71.89 12.39
CA LYS A 492 46.80 -73.06 11.65
C LYS A 492 47.62 -72.64 10.43
N THR A 493 48.84 -72.17 10.64
CA THR A 493 50.01 -72.39 9.77
C THR A 493 51.12 -71.45 10.24
N MET A 494 52.00 -71.93 11.13
CA MET A 494 53.44 -71.67 11.05
C MET A 494 54.14 -72.51 12.11
N GLY A 495 55.11 -73.31 11.63
CA GLY A 495 55.68 -74.44 12.33
C GLY A 495 56.62 -74.10 13.48
N LEU A 496 56.75 -75.11 14.33
CA LEU A 496 57.79 -75.37 15.32
C LEU A 496 59.15 -74.74 14.99
N TYR A 497 59.66 -73.90 15.90
CA TYR A 497 61.03 -74.00 16.39
C TYR A 497 61.12 -73.42 17.81
N SER A 498 61.38 -74.32 18.76
CA SER A 498 61.78 -74.03 20.13
C SER A 498 63.22 -73.51 20.15
N ARG A 499 63.47 -72.36 20.82
CA ARG A 499 64.76 -72.07 21.47
C ARG A 499 64.58 -71.17 22.69
N CYS A 500 64.81 -71.74 23.86
CA CYS A 500 65.18 -71.03 25.07
C CYS A 500 66.56 -70.36 24.86
N ILE A 501 66.71 -69.10 25.29
CA ILE A 501 68.03 -68.48 25.54
C ILE A 501 67.94 -67.64 26.83
N TYR A 502 68.78 -68.02 27.79
CA TYR A 502 69.32 -67.27 28.95
C TYR A 502 70.79 -67.75 29.07
N PRO A 503 71.70 -67.13 29.85
CA PRO A 503 72.09 -65.72 30.03
C PRO A 503 73.60 -65.50 29.70
N ARG A 504 74.10 -64.25 29.75
CA ARG A 504 75.48 -63.83 30.14
C ARG A 504 75.52 -62.30 30.19
N SER A 505 76.27 -61.58 31.01
CA SER A 505 76.96 -61.75 32.30
C SER A 505 77.53 -60.36 32.60
N MET A 506 77.32 -59.81 33.80
CA MET A 506 78.09 -58.70 34.33
C MET A 506 79.35 -59.24 35.02
N GLY A 507 80.47 -58.54 34.83
CA GLY A 507 81.67 -58.52 35.68
C GLY A 507 82.39 -57.22 35.30
N THR A 508 82.91 -56.38 36.18
CA THR A 508 83.41 -56.42 37.58
C THR A 508 83.39 -54.95 38.05
N ALA A 509 83.27 -54.56 39.32
CA ALA A 509 83.93 -55.03 40.53
C ALA A 509 83.02 -54.98 41.77
#